data_AF-A0A0C9TSL8-F1
#
_entry.id   AF-A0A0C9TSL8-F1
#
_cell.length_a   1.000
_cell.length_b   1.000
_cell.length_c   1.000
_cell.angle_alpha   90.00
_cell.angle_beta   90.00
_cell.angle_gamma   90.00
#
_symmetry.space_group_name_H-M   'P 1'
#
loop_
_entity.id
_entity.type
_entity.pdbx_description
1 polymer ?
#
loop_
_entity_poly.entity_id
_entity_poly.type
_entity_poly.pdbx_seq_one_letter_code
_entity_poly.pdbx_strand_id
1 'polypeptide(L)'
;EPPVPNSCATLLVQRYPACFNRNIVGRPLLDVSTIHVATDGNFHHRHQRSAGDCPPFYDPAYFLPKAQVDAVGHCISKARKHQPKKHQALIPDKAIDQCETSYEAADGKKQKAAMDSFDNTSIMALICHHNIPLFFTNIDSPGEQQKYSVALIDHLFTLLPPRANVIVLYDVGCILARSIAKYHILDDHITSHLCFATTAMHAYGHEWACQLVYNPRLAIGLGLSDGEGTERLWSQFIKLIGIERASSV
;
A
#
# COMPACT_ATOMS: atom_id res chain seq x y z
N GLU A 1 -5.74 30.43 -3.36
CA GLU A 1 -4.30 30.66 -3.62
C GLU A 1 -3.80 29.58 -4.56
N PRO A 2 -2.86 29.86 -5.48
CA PRO A 2 -2.23 28.80 -6.26
C PRO A 2 -1.46 27.87 -5.30
N PRO A 3 -1.44 26.55 -5.54
CA PRO A 3 -0.70 25.62 -4.69
C PRO A 3 0.78 26.03 -4.67
N VAL A 4 1.34 26.18 -3.47
CA VAL A 4 2.78 26.40 -3.32
C VAL A 4 3.47 25.15 -3.90
N PRO A 5 4.40 25.27 -4.87
CA PRO A 5 4.91 24.12 -5.65
C PRO A 5 5.54 22.97 -4.83
N ASN A 6 5.77 23.20 -3.53
CA ASN A 6 6.53 22.34 -2.63
C ASN A 6 5.74 21.91 -1.38
N SER A 7 4.41 22.09 -1.35
CA SER A 7 3.57 21.69 -0.23
C SER A 7 2.64 20.54 -0.59
N CYS A 8 2.37 19.65 0.37
CA CYS A 8 1.31 18.65 0.27
C CYS A 8 -0.06 19.30 0.14
N ALA A 9 -1.01 18.59 -0.47
CA ALA A 9 -2.40 19.01 -0.53
C ALA A 9 -3.00 19.19 0.87
N THR A 10 -3.93 20.14 1.01
CA THR A 10 -4.60 20.46 2.29
C THR A 10 -5.20 19.24 2.98
N LEU A 11 -5.71 18.26 2.22
CA LEU A 11 -6.25 17.01 2.76
C LEU A 11 -5.24 16.24 3.62
N LEU A 12 -4.00 16.08 3.13
CA LEU A 12 -2.94 15.39 3.88
C LEU A 12 -2.54 16.19 5.12
N VAL A 13 -2.45 17.52 4.98
CA VAL A 13 -2.15 18.43 6.10
C VAL A 13 -3.22 18.33 7.19
N GLN A 14 -4.50 18.29 6.82
CA GLN A 14 -5.60 18.14 7.77
C GLN A 14 -5.59 16.79 8.49
N ARG A 15 -5.22 15.71 7.80
CA ARG A 15 -5.12 14.39 8.42
C ARG A 15 -3.95 14.27 9.38
N TYR A 16 -2.78 14.81 9.02
CA TYR A 16 -1.65 14.79 9.94
C TYR A 16 -0.59 15.88 9.64
N PRO A 17 -0.70 17.06 10.26
CA PRO A 17 0.20 18.19 9.99
C PRO A 17 1.68 17.87 10.25
N ALA A 18 1.99 17.05 11.25
CA ALA A 18 3.39 16.77 11.59
C ALA A 18 4.16 16.01 10.48
N CYS A 19 3.45 15.25 9.63
CA CYS A 19 4.04 14.63 8.44
C CYS A 19 4.01 15.56 7.22
N PHE A 20 2.91 16.29 7.01
CA PHE A 20 2.63 16.89 5.70
C PHE A 20 2.65 18.43 5.67
N ASN A 21 2.67 19.10 6.83
CA ASN A 21 2.86 20.55 6.94
C ASN A 21 4.34 20.92 6.99
N ARG A 22 5.13 20.36 6.06
CA ARG A 22 6.56 20.63 5.90
C ARG A 22 6.82 21.08 4.48
N ASN A 23 7.75 22.01 4.29
CA ASN A 23 8.24 22.35 2.96
C ASN A 23 9.07 21.17 2.44
N ILE A 24 8.53 20.47 1.43
CA ILE A 24 9.23 19.36 0.79
C ILE A 24 10.14 19.97 -0.27
N VAL A 25 11.37 20.28 0.15
CA VAL A 25 12.42 20.71 -0.78
C VAL A 25 12.97 19.45 -1.42
N GLY A 26 12.89 19.34 -2.75
CA GLY A 26 13.46 18.23 -3.51
C GLY A 26 14.95 18.05 -3.19
N ARG A 27 15.24 17.08 -2.35
CA ARG A 27 16.58 16.64 -1.94
C ARG A 27 16.72 15.16 -2.32
N PRO A 28 17.94 14.59 -2.31
CA PRO A 28 18.14 13.19 -2.68
C PRO A 28 17.20 12.26 -1.90
N LEU A 29 16.85 11.10 -2.49
CA LEU A 29 15.89 10.10 -1.97
C LEU A 29 16.12 9.63 -0.52
N LEU A 30 17.23 10.01 0.09
CA LEU A 30 17.79 9.50 1.34
C LEU A 30 18.06 10.59 2.38
N ASP A 31 17.51 11.81 2.21
CA ASP A 31 17.59 12.89 3.21
C ASP A 31 16.40 12.84 4.19
N VAL A 32 16.52 13.54 5.32
CA VAL A 32 15.53 13.64 6.43
C VAL A 32 14.14 14.16 6.05
N SER A 33 13.90 14.46 4.77
CA SER A 33 12.62 14.94 4.22
C SER A 33 11.82 13.87 3.48
N THR A 34 12.29 12.62 3.45
CA THR A 34 11.56 11.51 2.81
C THR A 34 10.30 11.14 3.61
N ILE A 35 9.18 10.96 2.91
CA ILE A 35 7.92 10.55 3.52
C ILE A 35 7.93 9.03 3.68
N HIS A 36 7.71 8.53 4.90
CA HIS A 36 7.52 7.11 5.14
C HIS A 36 6.04 6.81 5.33
N VAL A 37 5.56 5.82 4.59
CA VAL A 37 4.21 5.26 4.73
C VAL A 37 4.30 3.75 4.82
N ALA A 38 3.33 3.13 5.48
CA ALA A 38 3.18 1.68 5.50
C ALA A 38 1.83 1.28 4.89
N THR A 39 1.80 0.15 4.21
CA THR A 39 0.56 -0.41 3.66
C THR A 39 0.49 -1.90 3.96
N ASP A 40 -0.70 -2.35 4.33
CA ASP A 40 -1.01 -3.76 4.57
C ASP A 40 -2.54 -3.94 4.54
N GLY A 41 -3.01 -5.17 4.32
CA GLY A 41 -4.42 -5.53 4.29
C GLY A 41 -4.81 -6.54 5.37
N ASN A 42 -5.92 -6.30 6.05
CA ASN A 42 -6.41 -7.18 7.11
C ASN A 42 -7.64 -7.98 6.71
N PHE A 43 -7.42 -9.29 6.51
CA PHE A 43 -8.43 -10.25 6.05
C PHE A 43 -9.44 -10.71 7.10
N HIS A 44 -9.47 -10.10 8.29
CA HIS A 44 -10.52 -10.32 9.28
C HIS A 44 -11.68 -9.35 9.13
N HIS A 45 -11.42 -8.14 8.62
CA HIS A 45 -12.41 -7.11 8.30
C HIS A 45 -13.18 -7.50 7.03
N ARG A 46 -14.32 -8.17 7.21
CA ARG A 46 -15.15 -8.70 6.12
C ARG A 46 -16.56 -8.19 6.28
N HIS A 47 -17.27 -7.96 5.19
CA HIS A 47 -18.69 -7.63 5.19
C HIS A 47 -19.50 -8.75 4.52
N GLN A 48 -20.57 -9.21 5.18
CA GLN A 48 -21.42 -10.26 4.64
C GLN A 48 -22.38 -9.69 3.61
N ARG A 49 -22.43 -10.31 2.44
CA ARG A 49 -23.40 -9.96 1.40
C ARG A 49 -24.85 -9.99 1.90
N SER A 50 -25.16 -10.87 2.85
CA SER A 50 -26.50 -11.00 3.44
C SER A 50 -26.89 -9.89 4.40
N ALA A 51 -25.94 -9.05 4.86
CA ALA A 51 -26.24 -7.92 5.73
C ALA A 51 -26.84 -6.72 4.96
N GLY A 52 -26.68 -6.71 3.63
CA GLY A 52 -27.29 -5.72 2.73
C GLY A 52 -26.59 -4.37 2.74
N ASP A 53 -27.14 -3.43 1.97
CA ASP A 53 -26.59 -2.08 1.83
C ASP A 53 -27.26 -1.10 2.80
N CYS A 54 -26.48 -0.14 3.31
CA CYS A 54 -26.97 0.96 4.10
C CYS A 54 -27.55 2.06 3.20
N PRO A 55 -28.65 2.72 3.60
CA PRO A 55 -29.07 3.96 2.97
C PRO A 55 -27.93 5.01 3.00
N PRO A 56 -27.78 5.86 1.97
CA PRO A 56 -26.73 6.88 1.95
C PRO A 56 -26.89 7.85 3.13
N PHE A 57 -26.01 7.74 4.12
CA PHE A 57 -26.02 8.61 5.32
C PHE A 57 -24.67 9.25 5.62
N TYR A 58 -23.59 8.71 5.06
CA TYR A 58 -22.22 9.17 5.29
C TYR A 58 -21.35 8.94 4.06
N ASP A 59 -20.62 9.97 3.65
CA ASP A 59 -19.58 9.85 2.62
C ASP A 59 -18.24 9.50 3.28
N PRO A 60 -17.67 8.32 3.01
CA PRO A 60 -16.47 7.85 3.68
C PRO A 60 -15.24 8.68 3.31
N ALA A 61 -14.76 9.50 4.25
CA ALA A 61 -13.69 10.47 4.02
C ALA A 61 -12.29 9.86 3.81
N TYR A 62 -12.09 8.59 4.17
CA TYR A 62 -10.80 7.90 4.08
C TYR A 62 -10.77 6.80 3.02
N PHE A 63 -11.92 6.34 2.52
CA PHE A 63 -11.97 5.24 1.55
C PHE A 63 -11.82 5.76 0.13
N LEU A 64 -10.97 5.11 -0.66
CA LEU A 64 -10.93 5.35 -2.09
C LEU A 64 -12.20 4.79 -2.75
N PRO A 65 -12.79 5.50 -3.72
CA PRO A 65 -13.90 4.96 -4.50
C PRO A 65 -13.50 3.67 -5.20
N LYS A 66 -14.39 2.67 -5.17
CA LYS A 66 -14.18 1.38 -5.86
C LYS A 66 -13.79 1.55 -7.33
N ALA A 67 -14.45 2.47 -8.05
CA ALA A 67 -14.16 2.74 -9.45
C ALA A 67 -12.71 3.19 -9.70
N GLN A 68 -12.12 3.95 -8.77
CA GLN A 68 -10.72 4.38 -8.85
C GLN A 68 -9.79 3.17 -8.70
N VAL A 69 -10.07 2.28 -7.75
CA VAL A 69 -9.25 1.09 -7.47
C VAL A 69 -9.36 0.06 -8.60
N ASP A 70 -10.56 -0.11 -9.18
CA ASP A 70 -10.76 -0.99 -10.32
C ASP A 70 -10.08 -0.47 -11.59
N ALA A 71 -10.06 0.85 -11.80
CA ALA A 71 -9.31 1.46 -12.90
C ALA A 71 -7.80 1.12 -12.80
N VAL A 72 -7.22 1.17 -11.59
CA VAL A 72 -5.83 0.73 -11.35
C VAL A 72 -5.66 -0.75 -11.68
N GLY A 73 -6.59 -1.62 -11.28
CA GLY A 73 -6.58 -3.04 -11.63
C GLY A 73 -6.60 -3.30 -13.14
N HIS A 74 -7.40 -2.53 -13.89
CA HIS A 74 -7.42 -2.58 -15.35
C HIS A 74 -6.09 -2.10 -15.96
N CYS A 75 -5.49 -1.04 -15.42
CA CYS A 75 -4.18 -0.53 -15.86
C CYS A 75 -3.08 -1.58 -15.64
N ILE A 76 -3.01 -2.22 -14.47
CA ILE A 76 -2.05 -3.30 -14.19
C ILE A 76 -2.25 -4.46 -15.18
N SER A 77 -3.50 -4.91 -15.34
CA SER A 77 -3.85 -6.00 -16.27
C SER A 77 -3.43 -5.68 -17.70
N LYS A 78 -3.57 -4.42 -18.14
CA LYS A 78 -3.13 -3.95 -19.45
C LYS A 78 -1.61 -3.92 -19.54
N ALA A 79 -0.91 -3.40 -18.54
CA ALA A 79 0.54 -3.30 -18.50
C ALA A 79 1.21 -4.68 -18.60
N ARG A 80 0.66 -5.70 -17.94
CA ARG A 80 1.16 -7.08 -17.97
C ARG A 80 0.93 -7.84 -19.27
N LYS A 81 0.10 -7.32 -20.19
CA LYS A 81 -0.02 -7.88 -21.55
C LYS A 81 1.19 -7.55 -22.42
N HIS A 82 1.97 -6.55 -22.05
CA HIS A 82 3.22 -6.21 -22.73
C HIS A 82 4.38 -7.05 -22.19
N GLN A 83 5.43 -7.19 -23.01
CA GLN A 83 6.64 -7.89 -22.56
C GLN A 83 7.28 -7.16 -21.38
N PRO A 84 7.77 -7.89 -20.36
CA PRO A 84 8.42 -7.29 -19.21
C PRO A 84 9.66 -6.51 -19.65
N LYS A 85 9.82 -5.30 -19.13
CA LYS A 85 11.02 -4.48 -19.33
C LYS A 85 12.24 -5.23 -18.80
N LYS A 86 13.37 -5.14 -19.50
CA LYS A 86 14.66 -5.51 -18.92
C LYS A 86 14.98 -4.51 -17.83
N HIS A 87 15.13 -4.97 -16.60
CA HIS A 87 15.59 -4.14 -15.48
C HIS A 87 16.84 -4.76 -14.87
N GLN A 88 17.72 -3.91 -14.36
CA GLN A 88 18.86 -4.37 -13.58
C GLN A 88 18.36 -4.64 -12.16
N ALA A 89 18.24 -5.93 -11.81
CA ALA A 89 17.79 -6.32 -10.49
C ALA A 89 18.91 -6.17 -9.47
N LEU A 90 18.62 -5.52 -8.34
CA LEU A 90 19.54 -5.44 -7.20
C LEU A 90 19.75 -6.81 -6.54
N ILE A 91 18.81 -7.73 -6.76
CA ILE A 91 18.80 -9.09 -6.21
C ILE A 91 18.35 -10.08 -7.29
N PRO A 92 18.76 -11.35 -7.20
CA PRO A 92 18.34 -12.37 -8.16
C PRO A 92 16.82 -12.54 -8.19
N ASP A 93 16.23 -12.62 -9.38
CA ASP A 93 14.79 -12.84 -9.56
C ASP A 93 14.28 -14.07 -8.80
N LYS A 94 15.08 -15.14 -8.77
CA LYS A 94 14.80 -16.38 -8.03
C LYS A 94 14.54 -16.15 -6.54
N ALA A 95 15.24 -15.20 -5.91
CA ALA A 95 15.02 -14.89 -4.50
C ALA A 95 13.64 -14.26 -4.29
N ILE A 96 13.19 -13.39 -5.22
CA ILE A 96 11.85 -12.81 -5.15
C ILE A 96 10.78 -13.84 -5.52
N ASP A 97 11.03 -14.75 -6.45
CA ASP A 97 10.12 -15.87 -6.75
C ASP A 97 9.87 -16.74 -5.51
N GLN A 98 10.89 -16.98 -4.70
CA GLN A 98 10.80 -17.70 -3.44
C GLN A 98 10.03 -16.92 -2.36
N CYS A 99 10.23 -15.59 -2.28
CA CYS A 99 9.45 -14.72 -1.40
C CYS A 99 7.95 -14.75 -1.78
N GLU A 100 7.65 -14.66 -3.08
CA GLU A 100 6.28 -14.73 -3.61
C GLU A 100 5.62 -16.07 -3.32
N THR A 101 6.31 -17.18 -3.60
CA THR A 101 5.81 -18.53 -3.30
C THR A 101 5.53 -18.70 -1.81
N SER A 102 6.41 -18.20 -0.94
CA SER A 102 6.25 -18.29 0.52
C SER A 102 5.02 -17.51 1.00
N TYR A 103 4.80 -16.30 0.46
CA TYR A 103 3.64 -15.48 0.76
C TYR A 103 2.33 -16.13 0.26
N GLU A 104 2.29 -16.59 -0.99
CA GLU A 104 1.13 -17.27 -1.57
C GLU A 104 0.76 -18.54 -0.78
N ALA A 105 1.74 -19.28 -0.28
CA ALA A 105 1.52 -20.46 0.55
C ALA A 105 0.86 -20.11 1.90
N ALA A 106 1.22 -18.96 2.49
CA ALA A 106 0.69 -18.49 3.77
C ALA A 106 -0.73 -17.90 3.66
N ASP A 107 -1.02 -17.18 2.57
CA ASP A 107 -2.22 -16.35 2.48
C ASP A 107 -3.12 -16.62 1.26
N GLY A 108 -2.59 -17.12 0.14
CA GLY A 108 -3.34 -17.34 -1.11
C GLY A 108 -4.47 -18.38 -0.99
N LYS A 109 -4.35 -19.34 -0.07
CA LYS A 109 -5.39 -20.36 0.17
C LYS A 109 -6.61 -19.84 0.94
N LYS A 110 -6.49 -18.74 1.70
CA LYS A 110 -7.57 -18.22 2.56
C LYS A 110 -8.63 -17.42 1.77
N GLN A 111 -8.27 -16.82 0.64
CA GLN A 111 -9.14 -15.89 -0.09
C GLN A 111 -10.23 -16.58 -0.94
N LYS A 112 -9.93 -17.70 -1.61
CA LYS A 112 -10.86 -18.35 -2.56
C LYS A 112 -12.15 -18.88 -1.92
N ALA A 113 -12.13 -19.28 -0.65
CA ALA A 113 -13.29 -19.84 0.03
C ALA A 113 -14.24 -18.79 0.65
N ALA A 114 -13.83 -17.51 0.70
CA ALA A 114 -14.57 -16.46 1.39
C ALA A 114 -15.60 -15.72 0.49
N MET A 115 -15.40 -15.70 -0.83
CA MET A 115 -16.14 -14.79 -1.71
C MET A 115 -17.62 -15.13 -1.94
N ASP A 116 -18.05 -16.35 -1.62
CA ASP A 116 -19.45 -16.75 -1.76
C ASP A 116 -20.34 -16.04 -0.72
N SER A 117 -19.77 -15.73 0.45
CA SER A 117 -20.51 -15.16 1.59
C SER A 117 -20.23 -13.68 1.84
N PHE A 118 -19.11 -13.16 1.35
CA PHE A 118 -18.65 -11.80 1.61
C PHE A 118 -18.51 -11.02 0.30
N ASP A 119 -19.08 -9.81 0.25
CA ASP A 119 -18.86 -8.85 -0.85
C ASP A 119 -17.58 -8.03 -0.64
N ASN A 120 -17.16 -7.84 0.62
CA ASN A 120 -15.86 -7.33 1.00
C ASN A 120 -15.12 -8.36 1.86
N THR A 121 -13.94 -8.77 1.40
CA THR A 121 -13.15 -9.85 2.02
C THR A 121 -12.03 -9.36 2.93
N SER A 122 -11.66 -8.09 2.85
CA SER A 122 -10.57 -7.48 3.63
C SER A 122 -10.56 -5.96 3.46
N ILE A 123 -9.80 -5.25 4.30
CA ILE A 123 -9.54 -3.82 4.13
C ILE A 123 -8.04 -3.63 3.97
N MET A 124 -7.63 -2.90 2.92
CA MET A 124 -6.26 -2.43 2.74
C MET A 124 -6.13 -1.01 3.29
N ALA A 125 -5.06 -0.73 4.04
CA ALA A 125 -4.76 0.60 4.56
C ALA A 125 -3.44 1.15 4.00
N LEU A 126 -3.37 2.47 3.93
CA LEU A 126 -2.13 3.23 3.84
C LEU A 126 -2.07 4.19 5.02
N ILE A 127 -1.00 4.13 5.79
CA ILE A 127 -0.80 4.94 6.99
C ILE A 127 0.51 5.72 6.90
N CYS A 128 0.63 6.83 7.62
CA CYS A 128 1.92 7.50 7.78
C CYS A 128 2.78 6.81 8.84
N HIS A 129 4.06 7.17 8.91
CA HIS A 129 5.02 6.68 9.91
C HIS A 129 4.56 6.82 11.38
N HIS A 130 3.67 7.78 11.69
CA HIS A 130 3.13 7.98 13.04
C HIS A 130 1.87 7.12 13.31
N ASN A 131 1.64 6.10 12.48
CA ASN A 131 0.51 5.17 12.58
C ASN A 131 -0.86 5.83 12.39
N ILE A 132 -0.90 6.96 11.67
CA ILE A 132 -2.15 7.65 11.37
C ILE A 132 -2.66 7.20 10.00
N PRO A 133 -3.91 6.72 9.89
CA PRO A 133 -4.51 6.37 8.62
C PRO A 133 -4.56 7.53 7.65
N LEU A 134 -4.14 7.27 6.42
CA LEU A 134 -4.28 8.19 5.30
C LEU A 134 -5.43 7.73 4.42
N PHE A 135 -5.40 6.50 3.92
CA PHE A 135 -6.43 6.00 3.02
C PHE A 135 -6.73 4.54 3.29
N PHE A 136 -7.96 4.14 2.97
CA PHE A 136 -8.40 2.76 2.97
C PHE A 136 -8.96 2.38 1.60
N THR A 137 -8.98 1.08 1.30
CA THR A 137 -9.80 0.52 0.24
C THR A 137 -10.31 -0.84 0.64
N ASN A 138 -11.51 -1.17 0.18
CA ASN A 138 -12.06 -2.52 0.30
C ASN A 138 -11.30 -3.48 -0.62
N ILE A 139 -11.13 -4.72 -0.17
CA ILE A 139 -10.62 -5.85 -0.93
C ILE A 139 -11.81 -6.75 -1.28
N ASP A 140 -12.31 -6.60 -2.50
CA ASP A 140 -13.60 -7.14 -2.94
C ASP A 140 -13.48 -8.14 -4.10
N SER A 141 -12.26 -8.42 -4.53
CA SER A 141 -12.00 -9.30 -5.66
C SER A 141 -10.75 -10.15 -5.45
N PRO A 142 -10.73 -11.39 -6.00
CA PRO A 142 -9.62 -12.31 -5.85
C PRO A 142 -8.56 -12.12 -6.96
N GLY A 143 -8.80 -11.20 -7.91
CA GLY A 143 -7.98 -11.01 -9.12
C GLY A 143 -6.65 -10.34 -8.84
N GLU A 144 -6.41 -9.17 -9.44
CA GLU A 144 -5.16 -8.43 -9.26
C GLU A 144 -5.04 -7.87 -7.83
N GLN A 145 -4.45 -8.62 -6.90
CA GLN A 145 -4.29 -8.21 -5.51
C GLN A 145 -3.39 -6.97 -5.35
N GLN A 146 -2.42 -6.77 -6.24
CA GLN A 146 -1.55 -5.59 -6.17
C GLN A 146 -2.30 -4.28 -6.42
N LYS A 147 -3.52 -4.31 -7.01
CA LYS A 147 -4.27 -3.09 -7.33
C LYS A 147 -4.59 -2.24 -6.09
N TYR A 148 -4.80 -2.87 -4.93
CA TYR A 148 -5.21 -2.16 -3.72
C TYR A 148 -4.08 -1.28 -3.18
N SER A 149 -2.87 -1.83 -3.02
CA SER A 149 -1.71 -1.06 -2.57
C SER A 149 -1.26 -0.05 -3.63
N VAL A 150 -1.26 -0.41 -4.91
CA VAL A 150 -0.94 0.51 -6.01
C VAL A 150 -1.92 1.68 -6.05
N ALA A 151 -3.23 1.46 -5.87
CA ALA A 151 -4.22 2.54 -5.88
C ALA A 151 -4.02 3.52 -4.73
N LEU A 152 -3.68 3.04 -3.54
CA LEU A 152 -3.39 3.89 -2.38
C LEU A 152 -2.12 4.72 -2.60
N ILE A 153 -1.07 4.11 -3.16
CA ILE A 153 0.19 4.79 -3.49
C ILE A 153 -0.05 5.84 -4.58
N ASP A 154 -0.67 5.47 -5.69
CA ASP A 154 -0.97 6.37 -6.80
C ASP A 154 -1.78 7.58 -6.32
N HIS A 155 -2.84 7.34 -5.54
CA HIS A 155 -3.64 8.41 -4.94
C HIS A 155 -2.83 9.31 -4.00
N LEU A 156 -1.95 8.75 -3.16
CA LEU A 156 -1.05 9.55 -2.32
C LEU A 156 -0.20 10.50 -3.19
N PHE A 157 0.40 10.03 -4.28
CA PHE A 157 1.22 10.86 -5.15
C PHE A 157 0.46 12.00 -5.83
N THR A 158 -0.85 11.86 -6.05
CA THR A 158 -1.68 13.00 -6.54
C THR A 158 -1.79 14.16 -5.55
N LEU A 159 -1.47 13.91 -4.27
CA LEU A 159 -1.59 14.86 -3.16
C LEU A 159 -0.23 15.34 -2.65
N LEU A 160 0.86 14.80 -3.21
CA LEU A 160 2.22 15.18 -2.87
C LEU A 160 2.79 16.18 -3.90
N PRO A 161 3.73 17.04 -3.50
CA PRO A 161 4.45 17.86 -4.46
C PRO A 161 5.32 16.97 -5.36
N PRO A 162 5.60 17.38 -6.61
CA PRO A 162 6.27 16.54 -7.61
C PRO A 162 7.61 15.95 -7.17
N ARG A 163 8.36 16.66 -6.31
CA ARG A 163 9.70 16.24 -5.85
C ARG A 163 9.69 15.46 -4.53
N ALA A 164 8.53 15.03 -4.05
CA ALA A 164 8.41 14.28 -2.81
C ALA A 164 8.89 12.85 -2.99
N ASN A 165 9.90 12.46 -2.21
CA ASN A 165 10.33 11.08 -2.13
C ASN A 165 9.48 10.33 -1.11
N VAL A 166 9.09 9.10 -1.44
CA VAL A 166 8.28 8.24 -0.58
C VAL A 166 8.94 6.87 -0.44
N ILE A 167 9.08 6.40 0.80
CA ILE A 167 9.40 5.00 1.11
C ILE A 167 8.14 4.33 1.62
N VAL A 168 7.72 3.27 0.92
CA VAL A 168 6.58 2.43 1.30
C VAL A 168 7.08 1.17 1.98
N LEU A 169 6.71 0.98 3.24
CA LEU A 169 6.90 -0.26 3.97
C LEU A 169 5.71 -1.18 3.71
N TYR A 170 5.97 -2.36 3.17
CA TYR A 170 4.95 -3.34 2.79
C TYR A 170 5.50 -4.75 2.91
N ASP A 171 4.74 -5.67 3.50
CA ASP A 171 5.15 -7.05 3.73
C ASP A 171 5.63 -7.75 2.45
N VAL A 172 4.99 -7.46 1.31
CA VAL A 172 5.41 -7.93 -0.02
C VAL A 172 5.94 -6.80 -0.91
N GLY A 173 6.53 -5.77 -0.30
CA GLY A 173 7.11 -4.62 -0.99
C GLY A 173 8.19 -5.01 -2.01
N CYS A 174 8.96 -6.07 -1.76
CA CYS A 174 9.95 -6.58 -2.68
C CYS A 174 9.34 -7.14 -3.98
N ILE A 175 8.18 -7.80 -3.88
CA ILE A 175 7.42 -8.35 -5.00
C ILE A 175 6.81 -7.21 -5.80
N LEU A 176 6.21 -6.22 -5.11
CA LEU A 176 5.61 -5.07 -5.76
C LEU A 176 6.65 -4.19 -6.47
N ALA A 177 7.80 -3.95 -5.83
CA ALA A 177 8.93 -3.22 -6.44
C ALA A 177 9.39 -3.89 -7.74
N ARG A 178 9.53 -5.22 -7.74
CA ARG A 178 9.87 -5.99 -8.94
C ARG A 178 8.79 -5.87 -10.02
N SER A 179 7.52 -5.94 -9.63
CA SER A 179 6.38 -5.80 -10.54
C SER A 179 6.37 -4.43 -11.24
N ILE A 180 6.59 -3.35 -10.49
CA ILE A 180 6.70 -1.97 -11.00
C ILE A 180 7.94 -1.80 -11.90
N ALA A 181 9.06 -2.44 -11.56
CA ALA A 181 10.25 -2.40 -12.41
C ALA A 181 10.07 -3.13 -13.76
N LYS A 182 9.28 -4.22 -13.76
CA LYS A 182 9.03 -5.04 -14.96
C LYS A 182 7.92 -4.46 -15.84
N TYR A 183 6.93 -3.79 -15.27
CA TYR A 183 5.74 -3.34 -16.00
C TYR A 183 5.45 -1.86 -15.72
N HIS A 184 4.91 -1.15 -16.71
CA HIS A 184 4.51 0.26 -16.55
C HIS A 184 3.20 0.38 -15.74
N ILE A 185 3.25 -0.01 -14.46
CA ILE A 185 2.12 -0.02 -13.52
C ILE A 185 1.86 1.38 -12.96
N LEU A 186 2.92 2.09 -12.60
CA LEU A 186 2.90 3.49 -12.15
C LEU A 186 3.62 4.36 -13.19
N ASP A 187 3.31 5.65 -13.18
CA ASP A 187 3.99 6.64 -14.01
C ASP A 187 5.48 6.75 -13.68
N ASP A 188 6.32 6.98 -14.68
CA ASP A 188 7.77 7.11 -14.52
C ASP A 188 8.15 8.22 -13.51
N HIS A 189 7.35 9.29 -13.42
CA HIS A 189 7.50 10.32 -12.39
C HIS A 189 7.37 9.74 -10.98
N ILE A 190 6.34 8.92 -10.73
CA ILE A 190 6.11 8.29 -9.41
C ILE A 190 7.25 7.32 -9.10
N THR A 191 7.59 6.45 -10.05
CA THR A 191 8.62 5.41 -9.83
C THR A 191 10.00 6.00 -9.55
N SER A 192 10.33 7.17 -10.10
CA SER A 192 11.58 7.88 -9.81
C SER A 192 11.69 8.41 -8.37
N HIS A 193 10.57 8.51 -7.66
CA HIS A 193 10.44 9.04 -6.30
C HIS A 193 9.95 8.01 -5.28
N LEU A 194 9.83 6.74 -5.68
CA LEU A 194 9.26 5.67 -4.87
C LEU A 194 10.30 4.59 -4.55
N CYS A 195 10.45 4.29 -3.27
CA CYS A 195 11.21 3.14 -2.79
C CYS A 195 10.32 2.21 -1.95
N PHE A 196 10.70 0.95 -1.90
CA PHE A 196 10.04 -0.05 -1.06
C PHE A 196 11.00 -0.61 -0.01
N ALA A 197 10.44 -0.95 1.13
CA ALA A 197 11.05 -1.81 2.13
C ALA A 197 10.00 -2.81 2.62
N THR A 198 10.44 -3.91 3.22
CA THR A 198 9.58 -4.77 4.02
C THR A 198 9.32 -4.15 5.39
N THR A 199 8.43 -4.75 6.17
CA THR A 199 8.22 -4.38 7.58
C THR A 199 9.17 -5.20 8.47
N ALA A 200 9.56 -4.65 9.61
CA ALA A 200 10.69 -5.17 10.40
C ALA A 200 10.45 -6.58 10.94
N MET A 201 9.21 -6.92 11.28
CA MET A 201 8.82 -8.24 11.78
C MET A 201 8.69 -9.24 10.62
N HIS A 202 8.16 -8.80 9.48
CA HIS A 202 7.98 -9.68 8.32
C HIS A 202 9.26 -9.88 7.50
N ALA A 203 10.25 -8.99 7.62
CA ALA A 203 11.51 -9.08 6.87
C ALA A 203 12.19 -10.45 7.01
N TYR A 204 12.11 -11.09 8.17
CA TYR A 204 12.70 -12.40 8.42
C TYR A 204 12.01 -13.56 7.69
N GLY A 205 10.78 -13.34 7.19
CA GLY A 205 10.07 -14.30 6.32
C GLY A 205 10.53 -14.25 4.86
N HIS A 206 11.39 -13.31 4.49
CA HIS A 206 11.93 -13.19 3.13
C HIS A 206 13.26 -13.90 2.98
N GLU A 207 13.62 -14.23 1.73
CA GLU A 207 14.93 -14.78 1.39
C GLU A 207 16.07 -13.84 1.81
N TRP A 208 17.21 -14.42 2.17
CA TRP A 208 18.37 -13.66 2.66
C TRP A 208 18.78 -12.51 1.71
N ALA A 209 18.83 -12.78 0.40
CA ALA A 209 19.16 -11.75 -0.59
C ALA A 209 18.13 -10.60 -0.59
N CYS A 210 16.85 -10.90 -0.42
CA CYS A 210 15.80 -9.90 -0.29
C CYS A 210 16.00 -9.04 0.96
N GLN A 211 16.32 -9.67 2.10
CA GLN A 211 16.56 -8.96 3.36
C GLN A 211 17.69 -7.93 3.23
N LEU A 212 18.77 -8.24 2.53
CA LEU A 212 19.89 -7.32 2.35
C LEU A 212 19.51 -5.99 1.67
N VAL A 213 18.45 -5.99 0.87
CA VAL A 213 18.00 -4.80 0.11
C VAL A 213 16.75 -4.18 0.72
N TYR A 214 15.76 -4.99 1.11
CA TYR A 214 14.44 -4.52 1.51
C TYR A 214 14.22 -4.51 3.03
N ASN A 215 15.10 -5.09 3.86
CA ASN A 215 14.93 -5.04 5.31
C ASN A 215 15.02 -3.59 5.81
N PRO A 216 14.02 -3.07 6.54
CA PRO A 216 14.00 -1.67 6.96
C PRO A 216 15.15 -1.28 7.89
N ARG A 217 15.79 -2.26 8.56
CA ARG A 217 16.98 -2.03 9.39
C ARG A 217 18.28 -1.88 8.59
N LEU A 218 18.28 -2.30 7.33
CA LEU A 218 19.43 -2.22 6.42
C LEU A 218 19.22 -1.15 5.33
N ALA A 219 17.96 -0.89 4.98
CA ALA A 219 17.60 0.11 3.98
C ALA A 219 17.90 1.54 4.47
N ILE A 220 18.55 2.31 3.60
CA ILE A 220 18.96 3.68 3.88
C ILE A 220 17.72 4.59 3.89
N GLY A 221 17.69 5.58 4.79
CA GLY A 221 16.65 6.60 4.87
C GLY A 221 15.53 6.29 5.87
N LEU A 222 15.37 5.02 6.30
CA LEU A 222 14.29 4.63 7.20
C LEU A 222 14.53 4.93 8.69
N GLY A 223 15.79 5.12 9.10
CA GLY A 223 16.14 5.38 10.49
C GLY A 223 15.64 4.26 11.41
N LEU A 224 14.75 4.58 12.34
CA LEU A 224 14.12 3.62 13.27
C LEU A 224 12.69 3.21 12.85
N SER A 225 12.29 3.50 11.60
CA SER A 225 10.98 3.12 11.10
C SER A 225 10.86 1.62 10.94
N ASP A 226 9.94 0.99 11.68
CA ASP A 226 9.72 -0.46 11.62
C ASP A 226 8.68 -0.88 10.57
N GLY A 227 7.76 0.01 10.18
CA GLY A 227 6.70 -0.31 9.22
C GLY A 227 5.53 -1.10 9.81
N GLU A 228 5.55 -1.40 11.11
CA GLU A 228 4.54 -2.22 11.82
C GLU A 228 3.31 -1.40 12.24
N GLY A 229 3.14 -0.20 11.67
CA GLY A 229 2.04 0.68 12.04
C GLY A 229 0.68 0.13 11.68
N THR A 230 0.59 -0.63 10.58
CA THR A 230 -0.68 -1.18 10.09
C THR A 230 -1.17 -2.26 11.05
N GLU A 231 -0.28 -3.11 11.55
CA GLU A 231 -0.61 -4.09 12.59
C GLU A 231 -1.11 -3.45 13.89
N ARG A 232 -0.52 -2.31 14.27
CA ARG A 232 -1.00 -1.52 15.43
C ARG A 232 -2.40 -0.96 15.19
N LEU A 233 -2.65 -0.44 13.98
CA LEU A 233 -3.98 0.04 13.58
C LEU A 233 -5.01 -1.10 13.62
N TRP A 234 -4.67 -2.26 13.06
CA TRP A 234 -5.50 -3.45 13.06
C TRP A 234 -5.82 -3.95 14.47
N SER A 235 -4.83 -3.92 15.36
CA SER A 235 -5.05 -4.23 16.78
C SER A 235 -6.07 -3.29 17.43
N GLN A 236 -6.01 -1.99 17.12
CA GLN A 236 -6.98 -1.02 17.62
C GLN A 236 -8.39 -1.24 17.05
N PHE A 237 -8.48 -1.71 15.80
CA PHE A 237 -9.75 -1.92 15.10
C PHE A 237 -10.37 -3.30 15.34
N ILE A 238 -9.76 -4.14 16.17
CA ILE A 238 -10.22 -5.52 16.42
C ILE A 238 -11.69 -5.62 16.85
N LYS A 239 -12.20 -4.63 17.58
CA LYS A 239 -13.60 -4.60 18.04
C LYS A 239 -14.59 -4.27 16.92
N LEU A 240 -14.13 -3.67 15.82
CA LEU A 240 -14.96 -3.34 14.66
C LEU A 240 -15.23 -4.55 13.77
N ILE A 241 -14.37 -5.58 13.80
CA ILE A 241 -14.48 -6.79 12.96
C ILE A 241 -15.88 -7.43 13.05
N GLY A 242 -16.43 -7.55 14.26
CA GLY A 242 -17.76 -8.15 14.45
C GLY A 242 -18.89 -7.26 13.95
N ILE A 243 -18.74 -5.94 14.10
CA ILE A 243 -19.74 -4.94 13.70
C ILE A 243 -19.77 -4.84 12.17
N GLU A 244 -18.63 -4.64 11.54
CA GLU A 244 -18.50 -4.53 10.08
C GLU A 244 -19.00 -5.78 9.35
N ARG A 245 -18.96 -6.95 9.98
CA ARG A 245 -19.40 -8.19 9.37
C ARG A 245 -20.89 -8.29 9.15
N ALA A 246 -21.68 -7.69 10.03
CA ALA A 246 -23.14 -7.86 10.06
C ALA A 246 -23.90 -6.53 9.92
N SER A 247 -23.19 -5.41 9.84
CA SER A 247 -23.80 -4.10 9.61
C SER A 247 -24.10 -3.93 8.13
N SER A 248 -25.26 -3.39 7.80
CA SER A 248 -25.50 -2.86 6.45
C SER A 248 -24.49 -1.74 6.17
N VAL A 249 -23.75 -1.79 5.07
CA VAL A 249 -22.74 -0.79 4.65
C VAL A 249 -23.23 0.16 3.59
#